data_AF-A0A9D7UDG4-F1
#
_entry.id   AF-A0A9D7UDG4-F1
#
_cell.length_a   1.000
_cell.length_b   1.000
_cell.length_c   1.000
_cell.angle_alpha   90.00
_cell.angle_beta   90.00
_cell.angle_gamma   90.00
#
_symmetry.space_group_name_H-M   'P 1'
#
loop_
_entity.id
_entity.type
_entity.pdbx_description
1 polymer ?
#
loop_
_entity_poly.entity_id
_entity_poly.type
_entity_poly.pdbx_seq_one_letter_code
_entity_poly.pdbx_strand_id
1 'polypeptide(L)'
;MRTHPHITDCLRGIDPHSKIALDRLVQHTRLHDGVAWYPSSDQDYRDLLEFGTCRNEEHGFKGRPGLYVHTDLNRNQAKVHVPGIELRNDGRTRVICINSHRMRLEAVNRVEVTPSWQRHQFLLEIPCVLNEIQVESNRYGNVRAWVLSICIDNHVFLNDFLVPLQIQLSHVIKVREAPQMSRDHGVQHQLSIAHGFVYLGFLGVQWILADDLVVSESVRGGQISAPLNFCNEYDIQSTGEPFKWSGLAVTPFSFRLRSVSSGVSTRQ
;
A
#
# COMPACT_ATOMS: atom_id res chain seq x y z
N MET A 1 0.84 7.71 22.89
CA MET A 1 1.61 8.45 21.87
C MET A 1 1.95 7.49 20.76
N ARG A 2 1.72 7.84 19.48
CA ARG A 2 2.14 7.01 18.34
C ARG A 2 3.67 6.99 18.29
N THR A 3 4.29 5.82 18.30
CA THR A 3 5.76 5.65 18.25
C THR A 3 6.32 5.77 16.83
N HIS A 4 5.48 5.56 15.82
CA HIS A 4 5.82 5.64 14.40
C HIS A 4 4.98 6.72 13.71
N PRO A 5 5.53 7.41 12.68
CA PRO A 5 4.78 8.38 11.90
C PRO A 5 3.69 7.70 11.07
N HIS A 6 2.57 8.40 10.90
CA HIS A 6 1.55 8.03 9.93
C HIS A 6 1.85 8.69 8.59
N ILE A 7 1.44 8.10 7.47
CA ILE A 7 1.74 8.68 6.14
C ILE A 7 1.19 10.11 5.98
N THR A 8 0.08 10.44 6.65
CA THR A 8 -0.47 11.80 6.65
C THR A 8 0.45 12.84 7.28
N ASP A 9 1.36 12.42 8.17
CA ASP A 9 2.35 13.30 8.78
C ASP A 9 3.44 13.71 7.78
N CYS A 10 3.50 13.02 6.63
CA CYS A 10 4.42 13.28 5.52
C CYS A 10 3.71 13.98 4.33
N LEU A 11 2.49 14.47 4.52
CA LEU A 11 1.71 15.12 3.46
C LEU A 11 1.49 16.60 3.76
N ARG A 12 1.44 17.40 2.69
CA ARG A 12 1.01 18.79 2.73
C ARG A 12 0.07 19.10 1.58
N GLY A 13 -1.07 19.71 1.88
CA GLY A 13 -1.95 20.30 0.87
C GLY A 13 -1.28 21.50 0.21
N ILE A 14 -1.31 21.57 -1.13
CA ILE A 14 -0.63 22.66 -1.86
C ILE A 14 -1.36 24.00 -1.78
N ASP A 15 -2.66 23.96 -1.44
CA ASP A 15 -3.58 25.09 -1.40
C ASP A 15 -4.55 24.94 -0.19
N PRO A 16 -5.32 25.97 0.17
CA PRO A 16 -6.22 25.92 1.32
C PRO A 16 -7.26 24.80 1.28
N HIS A 17 -7.82 24.49 0.11
CA HIS A 17 -8.81 23.40 -0.03
C HIS A 17 -8.15 22.05 0.16
N SER A 18 -6.96 21.86 -0.42
CA SER A 18 -6.15 20.65 -0.22
C SER A 18 -5.75 20.47 1.26
N LYS A 19 -5.43 21.56 1.96
CA LYS A 19 -5.16 21.51 3.40
C LYS A 19 -6.39 21.06 4.21
N ILE A 20 -7.57 21.63 3.92
CA ILE A 20 -8.83 21.24 4.57
C ILE A 20 -9.14 19.76 4.31
N ALA A 21 -8.90 19.26 3.10
CA ALA A 21 -9.08 17.85 2.76
C ALA A 21 -8.13 16.95 3.56
N LEU A 22 -6.86 17.33 3.69
CA LEU A 22 -5.89 16.61 4.51
C LEU A 22 -6.30 16.62 5.99
N ASP A 23 -6.78 17.73 6.53
CA ASP A 23 -7.26 17.81 7.92
C ASP A 23 -8.44 16.86 8.15
N ARG A 24 -9.38 16.76 7.19
CA ARG A 24 -10.49 15.78 7.23
C ARG A 24 -9.99 14.35 7.17
N LEU A 25 -9.02 14.05 6.31
CA LEU A 25 -8.39 12.73 6.26
C LEU A 25 -7.73 12.38 7.59
N VAL A 26 -6.97 13.30 8.20
CA VAL A 26 -6.32 13.10 9.49
C VAL A 26 -7.36 12.76 10.57
N GLN A 27 -8.48 13.49 10.61
CA GLN A 27 -9.60 13.19 11.51
C GLN A 27 -10.20 11.80 11.24
N HIS A 28 -10.41 11.45 9.96
CA HIS A 28 -10.91 10.14 9.56
C HIS A 28 -9.98 8.99 9.97
N THR A 29 -8.68 9.11 9.72
CA THR A 29 -7.66 8.11 10.09
C THR A 29 -7.32 8.04 11.60
N ARG A 30 -7.96 8.89 12.41
CA ARG A 30 -7.97 8.70 13.88
C ARG A 30 -9.08 7.76 14.34
N LEU A 31 -10.10 7.56 13.51
CA LEU A 31 -11.21 6.64 13.73
C LEU A 31 -10.99 5.28 13.05
N HIS A 32 -9.99 5.21 12.18
CA HIS A 32 -9.62 4.01 11.42
C HIS A 32 -8.11 3.81 11.50
N ASP A 33 -7.67 2.66 12.01
CA ASP A 33 -6.28 2.46 12.41
C ASP A 33 -5.36 1.93 11.28
N GLY A 34 -5.85 1.85 10.05
CA GLY A 34 -5.16 1.14 8.96
C GLY A 34 -4.81 1.97 7.73
N VAL A 35 -3.59 1.79 7.23
CA VAL A 35 -3.16 2.19 5.89
C VAL A 35 -2.99 0.94 5.04
N ALA A 36 -3.66 0.89 3.89
CA ALA A 36 -3.52 -0.18 2.92
C ALA A 36 -2.72 0.30 1.71
N TRP A 37 -1.65 -0.40 1.36
CA TRP A 37 -0.84 -0.08 0.19
C TRP A 37 -1.11 -1.03 -0.98
N TYR A 38 -1.38 -0.43 -2.14
CA TYR A 38 -1.68 -1.07 -3.41
C TYR A 38 -0.60 -0.71 -4.43
N PRO A 39 0.49 -1.50 -4.49
CA PRO A 39 1.53 -1.29 -5.50
C PRO A 39 1.01 -1.62 -6.90
N SER A 40 1.38 -0.79 -7.88
CA SER A 40 0.97 -0.94 -9.29
C SER A 40 -0.56 -1.00 -9.46
N SER A 41 -1.26 -0.06 -8.83
CA SER A 41 -2.73 -0.14 -8.71
C SER A 41 -3.48 -0.05 -10.03
N ASP A 42 -2.92 0.56 -11.08
CA ASP A 42 -3.61 0.86 -12.34
C ASP A 42 -5.01 1.50 -12.21
N GLN A 43 -5.21 2.36 -11.19
CA GLN A 43 -6.55 2.89 -10.82
C GLN A 43 -7.61 1.80 -10.59
N ASP A 44 -7.23 0.61 -10.12
CA ASP A 44 -8.18 -0.39 -9.67
C ASP A 44 -8.69 -0.03 -8.27
N TYR A 45 -9.99 0.17 -8.15
CA TYR A 45 -10.66 0.53 -6.90
C TYR A 45 -11.55 -0.59 -6.36
N ARG A 46 -11.56 -1.78 -6.97
CA ARG A 46 -12.48 -2.85 -6.56
C ARG A 46 -12.22 -3.34 -5.14
N ASP A 47 -10.98 -3.22 -4.66
CA ASP A 47 -10.61 -3.62 -3.31
C ASP A 47 -11.24 -2.72 -2.23
N LEU A 48 -11.62 -1.48 -2.60
CA LEU A 48 -12.44 -0.63 -1.73
C LEU A 48 -13.77 -1.31 -1.39
N LEU A 49 -14.35 -2.08 -2.31
CA LEU A 49 -15.60 -2.80 -2.07
C LEU A 49 -15.41 -3.95 -1.08
N GLU A 50 -14.34 -4.73 -1.23
CA GLU A 50 -14.10 -5.90 -0.37
C GLU A 50 -13.81 -5.49 1.08
N PHE A 51 -13.03 -4.43 1.31
CA PHE A 51 -12.81 -3.88 2.65
C PHE A 51 -13.93 -2.97 3.15
N GLY A 52 -14.71 -2.37 2.25
CA GLY A 52 -15.77 -1.43 2.60
C GLY A 52 -17.09 -2.09 3.00
N THR A 53 -17.26 -3.39 2.71
CA THR A 53 -18.52 -4.14 2.90
C THR A 53 -18.44 -5.23 3.97
N CYS A 54 -17.38 -5.24 4.79
CA CYS A 54 -17.10 -6.25 5.83
C CYS A 54 -16.91 -7.69 5.30
N ARG A 55 -16.90 -7.92 3.97
CA ARG A 55 -16.62 -9.26 3.39
C ARG A 55 -15.21 -9.74 3.68
N ASN A 56 -14.29 -8.80 3.87
CA ASN A 56 -12.94 -9.09 4.34
C ASN A 56 -12.95 -9.85 5.68
N GLU A 57 -13.95 -9.66 6.55
CA GLU A 57 -14.08 -10.40 7.81
C GLU A 57 -14.37 -11.89 7.58
N GLU A 58 -15.08 -12.26 6.51
CA GLU A 58 -15.32 -13.66 6.10
C GLU A 58 -14.01 -14.41 5.82
N HIS A 59 -12.96 -13.67 5.48
CA HIS A 59 -11.62 -14.18 5.20
C HIS A 59 -10.64 -13.96 6.36
N GLY A 60 -11.13 -13.53 7.53
CA GLY A 60 -10.32 -13.32 8.74
C GLY A 60 -9.60 -11.97 8.79
N PHE A 61 -9.79 -11.08 7.81
CA PHE A 61 -9.23 -9.73 7.84
C PHE A 61 -10.05 -8.85 8.79
N LYS A 62 -9.42 -8.35 9.83
CA LYS A 62 -10.06 -7.46 10.79
C LYS A 62 -9.79 -6.01 10.45
N GLY A 63 -10.86 -5.20 10.51
CA GLY A 63 -10.78 -3.76 10.36
C GLY A 63 -10.85 -3.29 8.90
N ARG A 64 -11.00 -1.98 8.75
CA ARG A 64 -11.11 -1.29 7.47
C ARG A 64 -10.01 -0.22 7.39
N PRO A 65 -9.19 -0.20 6.33
CA PRO A 65 -8.23 0.87 6.12
C PRO A 65 -8.94 2.23 6.04
N GLY A 66 -8.44 3.21 6.80
CA GLY A 66 -8.91 4.60 6.71
C GLY A 66 -8.28 5.35 5.53
N LEU A 67 -7.18 4.82 4.99
CA LEU A 67 -6.49 5.36 3.84
C LEU A 67 -5.98 4.23 2.95
N TYR A 68 -6.22 4.38 1.66
CA TYR A 68 -5.70 3.52 0.61
C TYR A 68 -4.59 4.30 -0.10
N VAL A 69 -3.43 3.69 -0.29
CA VAL A 69 -2.28 4.29 -0.95
C VAL A 69 -2.05 3.53 -2.24
N HIS A 70 -2.16 4.22 -3.36
CA HIS A 70 -1.95 3.69 -4.69
C HIS A 70 -0.62 4.22 -5.22
N THR A 71 0.29 3.34 -5.59
CA THR A 71 1.55 3.71 -6.25
C THR A 71 1.62 3.13 -7.64
N ASP A 72 2.07 3.94 -8.60
CA ASP A 72 2.25 3.53 -9.99
C ASP A 72 3.22 4.51 -10.69
N LEU A 73 3.83 4.11 -11.80
CA LEU A 73 4.62 5.00 -12.65
C LEU A 73 3.75 5.81 -13.63
N ASN A 74 2.49 5.44 -13.79
CA ASN A 74 1.55 6.16 -14.65
C ASN A 74 1.14 7.49 -14.01
N ARG A 75 1.73 8.59 -14.49
CA ARG A 75 1.42 9.97 -14.06
C ARG A 75 -0.06 10.32 -14.17
N ASN A 76 -0.83 9.65 -15.04
CA ASN A 76 -2.27 9.91 -15.17
C ASN A 76 -3.07 9.54 -13.92
N GLN A 77 -2.56 8.66 -13.06
CA GLN A 77 -3.24 8.26 -11.83
C GLN A 77 -3.10 9.27 -10.70
N ALA A 78 -2.02 10.03 -10.70
CA ALA A 78 -1.80 11.13 -9.77
C ALA A 78 -2.16 12.49 -10.41
N LYS A 79 -3.15 12.50 -11.31
CA LYS A 79 -3.75 13.73 -11.84
C LYS A 79 -4.91 14.15 -10.95
N VAL A 80 -5.12 15.46 -10.86
CA VAL A 80 -6.32 16.00 -10.23
C VAL A 80 -7.49 15.71 -11.14
N HIS A 81 -8.50 15.08 -10.58
CA HIS A 81 -9.74 14.79 -11.27
C HIS A 81 -10.75 15.91 -11.00
N VAL A 82 -11.60 16.18 -11.99
CA VAL A 82 -12.74 17.07 -11.79
C VAL A 82 -13.72 16.38 -10.83
N PRO A 83 -14.16 17.03 -9.74
CA PRO A 83 -15.19 16.48 -8.86
C PRO A 83 -16.43 16.00 -9.63
N GLY A 84 -16.92 14.81 -9.28
CA GLY A 84 -18.04 14.16 -9.94
C GLY A 84 -17.71 13.40 -11.23
N ILE A 85 -16.45 13.42 -11.69
CA ILE A 85 -16.07 12.67 -12.90
C ILE A 85 -16.13 11.16 -12.65
N GLU A 86 -16.66 10.45 -13.64
CA GLU A 86 -16.62 9.00 -13.70
C GLU A 86 -15.25 8.55 -14.19
N LEU A 87 -14.52 7.84 -13.33
CA LEU A 87 -13.21 7.28 -13.66
C LEU A 87 -13.35 5.96 -14.41
N ARG A 88 -14.41 5.20 -14.10
CA ARG A 88 -14.70 3.89 -14.70
C ARG A 88 -16.17 3.56 -14.59
N ASN A 89 -16.71 2.90 -15.61
CA ASN A 89 -18.01 2.28 -15.59
C ASN A 89 -18.04 1.09 -16.55
N ASP A 90 -18.19 -0.11 -16.00
CA ASP A 90 -18.29 -1.35 -16.78
C ASP A 90 -19.70 -1.98 -16.70
N GLY A 91 -20.70 -1.18 -16.33
CA GLY A 91 -22.10 -1.61 -16.16
C GLY A 91 -22.36 -2.39 -14.85
N ARG A 92 -21.33 -3.01 -14.27
CA ARG A 92 -21.41 -3.68 -12.97
C ARG A 92 -20.88 -2.81 -11.84
N THR A 93 -19.79 -2.11 -12.10
CA THR A 93 -19.09 -1.25 -11.15
C THR A 93 -18.86 0.11 -11.76
N ARG A 94 -19.15 1.14 -10.97
CA ARG A 94 -18.95 2.54 -11.31
C ARG A 94 -18.04 3.18 -10.27
N VAL A 95 -17.02 3.89 -10.74
CA VAL A 95 -16.05 4.60 -9.90
C VAL A 95 -16.16 6.09 -10.18
N ILE A 96 -16.39 6.86 -9.13
CA ILE A 96 -16.62 8.30 -9.20
C ILE A 96 -15.63 8.99 -8.29
N CYS A 97 -14.90 9.98 -8.81
CA CYS A 97 -14.09 10.85 -7.98
C CYS A 97 -14.98 11.94 -7.38
N ILE A 98 -15.25 11.89 -6.08
CA ILE A 98 -16.08 12.88 -5.40
C ILE A 98 -15.32 14.18 -5.21
N ASN A 99 -14.09 14.08 -4.72
CA ASN A 99 -13.19 15.21 -4.50
C ASN A 99 -11.76 14.82 -4.87
N SER A 100 -10.97 15.78 -5.36
CA SER A 100 -9.57 15.55 -5.75
C SER A 100 -8.72 16.75 -5.36
N HIS A 101 -7.62 16.48 -4.66
CA HIS A 101 -6.79 17.50 -4.05
C HIS A 101 -5.32 17.22 -4.27
N ARG A 102 -4.55 18.22 -4.69
CA ARG A 102 -3.10 18.05 -4.87
C ARG A 102 -2.41 18.04 -3.51
N MET A 103 -1.54 17.05 -3.36
CA MET A 103 -0.69 16.91 -2.18
C MET A 103 0.77 17.05 -2.58
N ARG A 104 1.60 17.38 -1.61
CA ARG A 104 3.05 17.28 -1.67
C ARG A 104 3.50 16.29 -0.60
N LEU A 105 4.43 15.41 -0.97
CA LEU A 105 5.16 14.60 0.00
C LEU A 105 6.21 15.49 0.63
N GLU A 106 6.03 15.80 1.91
CA GLU A 106 7.05 16.39 2.74
C GLU A 106 7.66 15.25 3.55
N ALA A 107 8.69 14.60 3.01
CA ALA A 107 9.53 13.75 3.84
C ALA A 107 9.98 14.64 5.02
N VAL A 108 9.53 14.29 6.22
CA VAL A 108 9.79 15.05 7.44
C VAL A 108 11.27 15.40 7.47
N ASN A 109 11.61 16.65 7.79
CA ASN A 109 12.96 17.23 7.97
C ASN A 109 13.82 16.51 9.04
N ARG A 110 13.72 15.19 9.19
CA ARG A 110 14.60 14.37 10.01
C ARG A 110 15.86 14.07 9.20
N VAL A 111 16.88 14.86 9.55
CA VAL A 111 18.31 14.52 9.51
C VAL A 111 18.49 13.00 9.51
N GLU A 112 19.24 12.49 8.51
CA GLU A 112 19.43 11.06 8.17
C GLU A 112 18.46 10.46 7.14
N VAL A 113 17.99 11.25 6.18
CA VAL A 113 17.61 10.68 4.89
C VAL A 113 18.90 10.10 4.27
N THR A 114 18.91 8.79 4.04
CA THR A 114 20.07 8.02 3.53
C THR A 114 20.62 8.67 2.24
N PRO A 115 21.93 8.65 1.97
CA PRO A 115 22.49 9.24 0.74
C PRO A 115 21.87 8.73 -0.57
N SER A 116 21.16 7.59 -0.56
CA SER A 116 20.36 7.10 -1.70
C SER A 116 19.25 8.07 -2.13
N TRP A 117 18.65 8.82 -1.20
CA TRP A 117 17.65 9.84 -1.51
C TRP A 117 18.21 11.09 -2.18
N GLN A 118 19.46 11.45 -1.89
CA GLN A 118 20.09 12.62 -2.52
C GLN A 118 20.29 12.42 -4.03
N ARG A 119 20.34 11.18 -4.51
CA ARG A 119 20.35 10.88 -5.95
C ARG A 119 18.97 11.04 -6.60
N HIS A 120 17.91 11.10 -5.80
CA HIS A 120 16.53 11.29 -6.22
C HIS A 120 16.05 12.72 -5.90
N GLN A 121 16.87 13.74 -6.12
CA GLN A 121 16.48 15.17 -5.98
C GLN A 121 15.23 15.60 -6.78
N PHE A 122 14.67 14.71 -7.61
CA PHE A 122 13.39 14.86 -8.29
C PHE A 122 12.14 14.62 -7.40
N LEU A 123 12.29 14.23 -6.13
CA LEU A 123 11.15 13.90 -5.27
C LEU A 123 10.30 15.12 -4.87
N LEU A 124 10.80 16.36 -5.03
CA LEU A 124 10.01 17.59 -4.86
C LEU A 124 8.90 17.75 -5.92
N GLU A 125 8.95 16.97 -7.00
CA GLU A 125 7.95 16.97 -8.08
C GLU A 125 7.20 15.65 -8.22
N ILE A 126 7.22 14.73 -7.24
CA ILE A 126 6.38 13.53 -7.32
C ILE A 126 4.91 13.96 -7.39
N PRO A 127 4.20 13.65 -8.49
CA PRO A 127 2.77 13.89 -8.56
C PRO A 127 2.07 13.08 -7.47
N CYS A 128 1.33 13.78 -6.61
CA CYS A 128 0.62 13.21 -5.49
C CYS A 128 -0.76 13.85 -5.38
N VAL A 129 -1.80 13.03 -5.33
CA VAL A 129 -3.20 13.49 -5.29
C VAL A 129 -3.95 12.68 -4.25
N LEU A 130 -4.69 13.37 -3.40
CA LEU A 130 -5.64 12.78 -2.48
C LEU A 130 -7.03 12.86 -3.11
N ASN A 131 -7.63 11.69 -3.32
CA ASN A 131 -8.97 11.56 -3.87
C ASN A 131 -9.93 11.02 -2.80
N GLU A 132 -11.14 11.56 -2.78
CA GLU A 132 -12.29 10.88 -2.16
C GLU A 132 -13.02 10.12 -3.27
N ILE A 133 -12.97 8.80 -3.22
CA ILE A 133 -13.53 7.92 -4.25
C ILE A 133 -14.81 7.29 -3.75
N GLN A 134 -15.84 7.29 -4.59
CA GLN A 134 -17.04 6.48 -4.43
C GLN A 134 -17.02 5.34 -5.45
N VAL A 135 -17.19 4.11 -4.96
CA VAL A 135 -17.38 2.93 -5.80
C VAL A 135 -18.80 2.43 -5.59
N GLU A 136 -19.55 2.33 -6.67
CA GLU A 136 -20.90 1.77 -6.72
C GLU A 136 -20.85 0.41 -7.41
N SER A 137 -21.44 -0.60 -6.79
CA SER A 137 -21.54 -1.94 -7.34
C SER A 137 -22.97 -2.43 -7.20
N ASN A 138 -23.54 -2.91 -8.30
CA ASN A 138 -24.87 -3.53 -8.28
C ASN A 138 -24.93 -4.79 -7.38
N ARG A 139 -23.78 -5.39 -7.05
CA ARG A 139 -23.67 -6.58 -6.20
C ARG A 139 -23.25 -6.27 -4.77
N TYR A 140 -22.40 -5.26 -4.59
CA TYR A 140 -21.72 -4.99 -3.32
C TYR A 140 -22.14 -3.68 -2.66
N GLY A 141 -23.09 -2.96 -3.27
CA GLY A 141 -23.53 -1.66 -2.78
C GLY A 141 -22.49 -0.57 -3.02
N ASN A 142 -22.51 0.45 -2.17
CA ASN A 142 -21.75 1.68 -2.35
C ASN A 142 -20.73 1.87 -1.23
N VAL A 143 -19.49 2.16 -1.60
CA VAL A 143 -18.41 2.45 -0.65
C VAL A 143 -17.79 3.80 -0.98
N ARG A 144 -17.44 4.56 0.06
CA ARG A 144 -16.58 5.75 -0.03
C ARG A 144 -15.29 5.53 0.71
N ALA A 145 -14.17 5.95 0.13
CA ALA A 145 -12.87 5.87 0.77
C ALA A 145 -11.93 6.98 0.30
N TRP A 146 -10.93 7.27 1.12
CA TRP A 146 -9.82 8.13 0.75
C TRP A 146 -8.72 7.32 0.07
N VAL A 147 -8.30 7.79 -1.11
CA VAL A 147 -7.23 7.18 -1.90
C VAL A 147 -6.15 8.22 -2.17
N LEU A 148 -4.94 7.96 -1.67
CA LEU A 148 -3.75 8.73 -1.99
C LEU A 148 -3.04 8.08 -3.18
N SER A 149 -3.05 8.75 -4.32
CA SER A 149 -2.38 8.30 -5.54
C SER A 149 -1.04 9.01 -5.69
N ILE A 150 0.05 8.24 -5.74
CA ILE A 150 1.42 8.73 -5.82
C ILE A 150 2.08 8.14 -7.06
N CYS A 151 2.60 9.01 -7.94
CA CYS A 151 3.31 8.57 -9.13
C CYS A 151 4.79 8.28 -8.79
N ILE A 152 5.09 7.06 -8.34
CA ILE A 152 6.40 6.64 -7.86
C ILE A 152 6.62 5.14 -8.12
N ASP A 153 7.87 4.76 -8.37
CA ASP A 153 8.25 3.34 -8.44
C ASP A 153 8.00 2.65 -7.07
N ASN A 154 7.47 1.43 -7.09
CA ASN A 154 7.12 0.73 -5.86
C ASN A 154 8.34 0.41 -4.97
N HIS A 155 9.50 0.13 -5.56
CA HIS A 155 10.73 -0.13 -4.78
C HIS A 155 11.23 1.15 -4.14
N VAL A 156 11.17 2.28 -4.85
CA VAL A 156 11.51 3.59 -4.27
C VAL A 156 10.53 3.94 -3.16
N PHE A 157 9.23 3.76 -3.38
CA PHE A 157 8.24 4.01 -2.32
C PHE A 157 8.48 3.14 -1.07
N LEU A 158 8.84 1.87 -1.24
CA LEU A 158 9.16 1.00 -0.12
C LEU A 158 10.48 1.34 0.56
N ASN A 159 11.59 1.24 -0.17
CA ASN A 159 12.95 1.28 0.39
C ASN A 159 13.39 2.68 0.76
N ASP A 160 12.94 3.67 0.00
CA ASP A 160 13.33 5.04 0.21
C ASP A 160 12.27 5.73 1.11
N PHE A 161 10.97 5.52 0.93
CA PHE A 161 9.96 6.27 1.71
C PHE A 161 9.43 5.53 2.95
N LEU A 162 8.81 4.37 2.79
CA LEU A 162 8.14 3.68 3.88
C LEU A 162 9.12 3.18 4.96
N VAL A 163 10.20 2.49 4.55
CA VAL A 163 11.16 1.85 5.46
C VAL A 163 11.97 2.86 6.28
N PRO A 164 12.63 3.87 5.69
CA PRO A 164 13.44 4.80 6.46
C PRO A 164 12.61 5.65 7.42
N LEU A 165 11.38 6.00 7.02
CA LEU A 165 10.46 6.75 7.86
C LEU A 165 9.69 5.86 8.84
N GLN A 166 9.79 4.53 8.72
CA GLN A 166 9.03 3.55 9.51
C GLN A 166 7.52 3.80 9.47
N ILE A 167 6.97 4.14 8.31
CA ILE A 167 5.54 4.42 8.14
C ILE A 167 4.77 3.11 8.29
N GLN A 168 3.89 3.03 9.29
CA GLN A 168 3.11 1.83 9.53
C GLN A 168 2.09 1.57 8.42
N LEU A 169 2.02 0.33 7.97
CA LEU A 169 1.02 -0.20 7.05
C LEU A 169 0.26 -1.32 7.76
N SER A 170 -1.06 -1.39 7.58
CA SER A 170 -1.84 -2.51 8.11
C SER A 170 -2.01 -3.62 7.07
N HIS A 171 -2.11 -3.26 5.79
CA HIS A 171 -2.35 -4.20 4.70
C HIS A 171 -1.45 -3.88 3.50
N VAL A 172 -0.98 -4.91 2.81
CA VAL A 172 -0.40 -4.80 1.47
C VAL A 172 -1.19 -5.67 0.53
N ILE A 173 -1.66 -5.07 -0.56
CA ILE A 173 -2.66 -5.69 -1.42
C ILE A 173 -2.12 -5.68 -2.83
N LYS A 174 -1.62 -6.85 -3.23
CA LYS A 174 -0.98 -7.09 -4.52
C LYS A 174 -1.79 -8.14 -5.28
N VAL A 175 -2.95 -7.71 -5.75
CA VAL A 175 -3.95 -8.57 -6.39
C VAL A 175 -3.71 -8.69 -7.91
N ARG A 176 -2.70 -8.01 -8.46
CA ARG A 176 -2.38 -8.06 -9.89
C ARG A 176 -0.88 -8.04 -10.19
N GLU A 177 -0.53 -8.69 -11.29
CA GLU A 177 0.63 -8.34 -12.10
C GLU A 177 0.44 -6.90 -12.62
N ALA A 178 1.43 -6.03 -12.42
CA ALA A 178 1.49 -4.80 -13.19
C ALA A 178 1.54 -5.24 -14.67
N PRO A 179 0.58 -4.86 -15.53
CA PRO A 179 0.70 -5.19 -16.94
C PRO A 179 2.08 -4.76 -17.39
N GLN A 180 2.78 -5.63 -18.13
CA GLN A 180 3.99 -5.24 -18.83
C GLN A 180 3.63 -4.03 -19.71
N MET A 181 3.77 -2.81 -19.18
CA MET A 181 3.70 -1.63 -20.01
C MET A 181 4.83 -1.82 -21.00
N SER A 182 4.48 -1.66 -22.27
CA SER A 182 5.26 -2.05 -23.43
C SER A 182 6.73 -1.67 -23.29
N ARG A 183 7.58 -2.45 -23.95
CA ARG A 183 9.04 -2.41 -24.06
C ARG A 183 9.68 -1.03 -24.33
N ASP A 184 8.90 0.05 -24.44
CA ASP A 184 9.32 1.39 -24.83
C ASP A 184 9.94 2.21 -23.70
N HIS A 185 9.85 1.78 -22.45
CA HIS A 185 10.34 2.54 -21.28
C HIS A 185 11.27 1.75 -20.35
N GLY A 186 12.16 0.93 -20.93
CA GLY A 186 13.43 0.50 -20.34
C GLY A 186 13.45 0.26 -18.83
N VAL A 187 13.23 -1.00 -18.44
CA VAL A 187 13.36 -1.55 -17.07
C VAL A 187 12.20 -1.18 -16.13
N GLN A 188 11.22 -2.08 -16.03
CA GLN A 188 10.18 -2.08 -15.00
C GLN A 188 10.67 -2.86 -13.77
N HIS A 189 10.72 -2.23 -12.61
CA HIS A 189 10.87 -2.95 -11.34
C HIS A 189 9.48 -3.27 -10.78
N GLN A 190 8.89 -4.39 -11.24
CA GLN A 190 7.79 -4.99 -10.50
C GLN A 190 8.25 -5.20 -9.05
N LEU A 191 7.44 -4.80 -8.07
CA LEU A 191 7.72 -5.17 -6.68
C LEU A 191 7.53 -6.68 -6.60
N SER A 192 8.62 -7.44 -6.67
CA SER A 192 8.56 -8.85 -6.33
C SER A 192 8.10 -8.91 -4.88
N ILE A 193 7.08 -9.72 -4.60
CA ILE A 193 6.56 -9.81 -3.23
C ILE A 193 7.71 -10.24 -2.31
N ALA A 194 8.60 -11.09 -2.83
CA ALA A 194 9.95 -11.37 -2.33
C ALA A 194 10.67 -10.13 -1.74
N HIS A 195 10.99 -9.12 -2.55
CA HIS A 195 11.71 -7.94 -2.05
C HIS A 195 10.89 -7.11 -1.05
N GLY A 196 9.56 -7.07 -1.20
CA GLY A 196 8.69 -6.45 -0.21
C GLY A 196 8.77 -7.15 1.15
N PHE A 197 8.71 -8.49 1.15
CA PHE A 197 8.49 -9.32 2.33
C PHE A 197 9.45 -9.07 3.50
N VAL A 198 10.73 -8.78 3.23
CA VAL A 198 11.72 -8.51 4.28
C VAL A 198 11.36 -7.27 5.10
N TYR A 199 10.76 -6.28 4.46
CA TYR A 199 10.49 -4.97 5.06
C TYR A 199 9.07 -4.83 5.63
N LEU A 200 8.11 -5.60 5.12
CA LEU A 200 6.70 -5.45 5.51
C LEU A 200 6.44 -5.82 6.98
N GLY A 201 7.18 -6.79 7.55
CA GLY A 201 7.11 -7.10 8.98
C GLY A 201 7.56 -5.93 9.86
N PHE A 202 8.60 -5.21 9.44
CA PHE A 202 9.09 -4.00 10.11
C PHE A 202 8.09 -2.84 10.02
N LEU A 203 7.33 -2.74 8.92
CA LEU A 203 6.27 -1.74 8.72
C LEU A 203 4.96 -2.09 9.45
N GLY A 204 4.91 -3.19 10.20
CA GLY A 204 3.73 -3.61 10.95
C GLY A 204 2.60 -4.20 10.10
N VAL A 205 2.91 -4.64 8.87
CA VAL A 205 1.93 -5.25 7.98
C VAL A 205 1.39 -6.53 8.59
N GLN A 206 0.07 -6.57 8.75
CA GLN A 206 -0.62 -7.74 9.31
C GLN A 206 -0.96 -8.76 8.21
N TRP A 207 -1.27 -8.25 7.02
CA TRP A 207 -1.87 -9.03 5.96
C TRP A 207 -1.28 -8.71 4.59
N ILE A 208 -1.00 -9.76 3.82
CA ILE A 208 -0.75 -9.69 2.39
C ILE A 208 -1.83 -10.45 1.65
N LEU A 209 -2.42 -9.78 0.66
CA LEU A 209 -3.24 -10.40 -0.36
C LEU A 209 -2.43 -10.46 -1.66
N ALA A 210 -2.00 -11.66 -2.06
CA ALA A 210 -1.21 -11.88 -3.28
C ALA A 210 -2.01 -12.71 -4.29
N ASP A 211 -1.93 -12.37 -5.57
CA ASP A 211 -2.43 -13.24 -6.64
C ASP A 211 -1.54 -14.50 -6.83
N ASP A 212 -1.98 -15.43 -7.68
CA ASP A 212 -1.32 -16.73 -7.91
C ASP A 212 0.10 -16.63 -8.52
N LEU A 213 0.56 -15.42 -8.84
CA LEU A 213 1.87 -15.16 -9.41
C LEU A 213 2.88 -14.74 -8.32
N VAL A 214 3.85 -15.65 -8.12
CA VAL A 214 5.19 -15.39 -7.56
C VAL A 214 5.30 -15.44 -6.03
N VAL A 215 5.15 -16.65 -5.49
CA VAL A 215 6.05 -17.14 -4.43
C VAL A 215 7.07 -18.05 -5.11
N SER A 216 8.19 -17.51 -5.60
CA SER A 216 9.29 -18.38 -6.05
C SER A 216 9.81 -19.20 -4.86
N GLU A 217 10.27 -20.42 -5.10
CA GLU A 217 10.83 -21.29 -4.05
C GLU A 217 11.99 -20.63 -3.27
N SER A 218 12.66 -19.62 -3.86
CA SER A 218 13.65 -18.79 -3.17
C SER A 218 13.12 -17.96 -2.00
N VAL A 219 11.81 -17.65 -1.97
CA VAL A 219 11.14 -16.99 -0.82
C VAL A 219 10.94 -17.99 0.33
N ARG A 220 10.72 -19.28 0.03
CA ARG A 220 10.61 -20.34 1.05
C ARG A 220 11.96 -20.70 1.67
N GLY A 221 13.06 -20.40 0.98
CA GLY A 221 14.43 -20.73 1.40
C GLY A 221 15.16 -19.67 2.22
N GLY A 222 14.54 -18.53 2.55
CA GLY A 222 15.15 -17.51 3.43
C GLY A 222 16.35 -16.74 2.83
N GLN A 223 16.64 -16.86 1.53
CA GLN A 223 17.69 -16.09 0.88
C GLN A 223 17.11 -14.90 0.11
N ILE A 224 16.68 -13.89 0.85
CA ILE A 224 16.62 -12.53 0.31
C ILE A 224 17.78 -11.82 0.97
N SER A 225 18.88 -11.61 0.26
CA SER A 225 20.01 -10.86 0.79
C SER A 225 19.65 -9.36 0.81
N ALA A 226 18.93 -8.93 1.84
CA ALA A 226 18.79 -7.51 2.11
C ALA A 226 20.13 -6.96 2.65
N PRO A 227 20.52 -5.71 2.33
CA PRO A 227 21.70 -5.03 2.90
C PRO A 227 21.64 -4.86 4.43
N LEU A 228 20.49 -5.13 5.02
CA LEU A 228 20.20 -5.07 6.44
C LEU A 228 19.81 -6.48 6.87
N ASN A 229 20.49 -7.07 7.86
CA ASN A 229 20.36 -8.47 8.32
C ASN A 229 18.96 -8.91 8.85
N PHE A 230 17.86 -8.27 8.43
CA PHE A 230 16.50 -8.46 8.94
C PHE A 230 15.77 -9.73 8.46
N CYS A 231 16.33 -10.45 7.49
CA CYS A 231 15.67 -11.60 6.86
C CYS A 231 15.45 -12.81 7.78
N ASN A 232 15.98 -12.76 9.00
CA ASN A 232 15.96 -13.89 9.93
C ASN A 232 14.90 -13.79 11.03
N GLU A 233 14.17 -12.67 11.17
CA GLU A 233 13.30 -12.41 12.34
C GLU A 233 11.80 -12.65 12.12
N TYR A 234 11.35 -12.84 10.87
CA TYR A 234 9.92 -12.95 10.56
C TYR A 234 9.60 -14.22 9.78
N ASP A 235 8.51 -14.88 10.14
CA ASP A 235 7.91 -16.00 9.41
C ASP A 235 6.66 -15.53 8.66
N ILE A 236 6.50 -16.08 7.46
CA ILE A 236 5.31 -15.89 6.63
C ILE A 236 4.58 -17.22 6.57
N GLN A 237 3.30 -17.18 6.89
CA GLN A 237 2.45 -18.36 6.82
C GLN A 237 1.24 -18.01 5.98
N SER A 238 0.94 -18.88 5.01
CA SER A 238 -0.38 -18.87 4.39
C SER A 238 -1.41 -19.07 5.50
N THR A 239 -2.44 -18.22 5.52
CA THR A 239 -3.47 -18.23 6.57
C THR A 239 -4.74 -18.94 6.13
N GLY A 240 -4.77 -19.44 4.89
CA GLY A 240 -5.95 -20.11 4.35
C GLY A 240 -5.77 -20.57 2.91
N GLU A 241 -6.82 -21.20 2.41
CA GLU A 241 -6.91 -21.59 1.01
C GLU A 241 -7.05 -20.36 0.11
N PRO A 242 -6.56 -20.43 -1.14
CA PRO A 242 -6.83 -19.40 -2.14
C PRO A 242 -8.33 -19.16 -2.28
N PHE A 243 -8.72 -17.89 -2.42
CA PHE A 243 -10.12 -17.50 -2.53
C PHE A 243 -10.29 -16.38 -3.55
N LYS A 244 -11.56 -16.03 -3.86
CA LYS A 244 -11.86 -14.98 -4.85
C LYS A 244 -11.95 -13.60 -4.18
N TRP A 245 -11.04 -12.71 -4.56
CA TRP A 245 -11.03 -11.30 -4.19
C TRP A 245 -11.31 -10.44 -5.41
N SER A 246 -12.45 -9.75 -5.46
CA SER A 246 -12.90 -8.97 -6.62
C SER A 246 -12.91 -9.76 -7.94
N GLY A 247 -13.13 -11.08 -7.85
CA GLY A 247 -13.16 -12.00 -8.99
C GLY A 247 -11.82 -12.60 -9.41
N LEU A 248 -10.72 -12.23 -8.74
CA LEU A 248 -9.38 -12.78 -8.95
C LEU A 248 -9.04 -13.78 -7.85
N ALA A 249 -8.28 -14.82 -8.19
CA ALA A 249 -7.78 -15.78 -7.21
C ALA A 249 -6.63 -15.14 -6.43
N VAL A 250 -6.72 -15.17 -5.10
CA VAL A 250 -5.70 -14.64 -4.20
C VAL A 250 -5.42 -15.59 -3.05
N THR A 251 -4.18 -15.61 -2.59
CA THR A 251 -3.75 -16.32 -1.39
C THR A 251 -3.46 -15.32 -0.27
N PRO A 252 -4.06 -15.50 0.92
CA PRO A 252 -3.80 -14.65 2.06
C PRO A 252 -2.55 -15.13 2.83
N PHE A 253 -1.70 -14.20 3.22
CA PHE A 253 -0.54 -14.45 4.07
C PHE A 253 -0.57 -13.56 5.30
N SER A 254 -0.13 -14.10 6.44
CA SER A 254 0.16 -13.31 7.65
C SER A 254 1.66 -13.28 7.93
N PHE A 255 2.11 -12.16 8.51
CA PHE A 255 3.44 -12.04 9.08
C PHE A 255 3.41 -12.30 10.58
N ARG A 256 4.39 -13.05 11.06
CA ARG A 256 4.62 -13.26 12.49
C ARG A 256 6.10 -13.11 12.80
N LEU A 257 6.40 -12.50 13.95
CA LEU A 257 7.76 -12.52 14.48
C LEU A 257 8.11 -13.97 14.82
N ARG A 258 9.30 -14.44 14.40
CA ARG A 258 9.82 -15.75 14.83
C ARG A 258 9.96 -15.74 16.34
N SER A 259 9.37 -16.73 17.00
CA SER A 259 9.68 -16.97 18.40
C SER A 259 11.15 -17.36 18.50
N VAL A 260 11.99 -16.50 19.09
CA VAL A 260 13.31 -16.94 19.52
C VAL A 260 13.08 -17.98 20.60
N SER A 261 13.26 -19.25 20.26
CA SER A 261 13.36 -20.30 21.28
C SER A 261 14.55 -19.93 22.14
N SER A 262 14.29 -19.45 23.36
CA SER A 262 15.29 -19.31 24.40
C SER A 262 15.74 -20.72 24.78
N GLY A 263 16.62 -21.30 23.96
CA GLY A 263 17.36 -22.50 24.25
C GLY A 263 18.37 -22.18 25.34
N VAL A 264 17.88 -22.02 26.57
CA VAL A 264 18.71 -22.14 27.76
C VAL A 264 19.11 -23.61 27.83
N SER A 265 20.23 -23.93 27.19
CA SER A 265 20.95 -25.17 27.42
C SER A 265 21.57 -25.07 28.81
N THR A 266 20.80 -25.40 29.84
CA THR A 266 21.39 -25.88 31.10
C THR A 266 21.97 -27.26 30.79
N ARG A 267 23.25 -27.28 30.44
CA ARG A 267 24.06 -28.51 30.56
C ARG A 267 24.09 -28.88 32.04
N GLN A 268 23.56 -30.05 32.36
CA GLN A 268 23.81 -30.77 33.60
C GLN A 268 25.26 -31.26 33.63
#